data_AF-A0A371KKS4-F1
#
_entry.id   AF-A0A371KKS4-F1
#
_cell.length_a   1.000
_cell.length_b   1.000
_cell.length_c   1.000
_cell.angle_alpha   90.00
_cell.angle_beta   90.00
_cell.angle_gamma   90.00
#
_symmetry.space_group_name_H-M   'P 1'
#
loop_
_entity.id
_entity.type
_entity.pdbx_description
1 polymer ?
#
loop_
_entity_poly.entity_id
_entity_poly.type
_entity_poly.pdbx_seq_one_letter_code
_entity_poly.pdbx_strand_id
1 'polypeptide(L)'
;NFNKTLSLYPTKNIEDFYDKEGFRDEEFEKGDKGTWIIHSKMIIETNNSNMESRGMVLYINRNTRTTKGNFVVREITEDSKGYSHSKDTKYPVKMEHNRIIPTKPIADDKLRKEIEDFKFFVQYGDFKDINDYKDGDISYNPNVPSYSAKYQL
;
A
#
# COMPACT_ATOMS: atom_id res chain seq x y z
N ASN A 1 16.35 -5.28 10.10
CA ASN A 1 14.92 -4.89 10.17
C ASN A 1 14.26 -5.06 8.80
N PHE A 2 14.79 -4.45 7.73
CA PHE A 2 14.25 -4.56 6.37
C PHE A 2 14.00 -6.00 5.86
N ASN A 3 14.89 -6.97 6.12
CA ASN A 3 14.66 -8.38 5.75
C ASN A 3 13.34 -8.96 6.29
N LYS A 4 12.90 -8.56 7.49
CA LYS A 4 11.61 -9.01 8.03
C LYS A 4 10.44 -8.51 7.18
N THR A 5 10.52 -7.26 6.71
CA THR A 5 9.52 -6.70 5.78
C THR A 5 9.58 -7.38 4.42
N LEU A 6 10.77 -7.56 3.84
CA LEU A 6 10.94 -8.21 2.54
C LEU A 6 10.44 -9.68 2.56
N SER A 7 10.54 -10.37 3.69
CA SER A 7 10.03 -11.75 3.85
C SER A 7 8.51 -11.90 3.73
N LEU A 8 7.75 -10.78 3.75
CA LEU A 8 6.31 -10.80 3.48
C LEU A 8 5.98 -10.93 1.98
N TYR A 9 6.98 -10.75 1.12
CA TYR A 9 6.84 -10.77 -0.32
C TYR A 9 7.30 -12.13 -0.89
N PRO A 10 6.48 -12.80 -1.73
CA PRO A 10 5.06 -12.53 -1.99
C PRO A 10 4.14 -13.16 -0.93
N THR A 11 3.08 -12.45 -0.55
CA THR A 11 1.87 -13.02 0.08
C THR A 11 0.72 -12.95 -0.93
N LYS A 12 0.59 -14.01 -1.74
CA LYS A 12 -0.34 -14.05 -2.90
C LYS A 12 -1.81 -13.91 -2.51
N ASN A 13 -2.20 -14.53 -1.39
CA ASN A 13 -3.54 -14.45 -0.84
C ASN A 13 -3.59 -13.44 0.30
N ILE A 14 -4.32 -12.34 0.11
CA ILE A 14 -4.43 -11.29 1.13
C ILE A 14 -5.14 -11.79 2.40
N GLU A 15 -5.99 -12.82 2.30
CA GLU A 15 -6.64 -13.39 3.48
C GLU A 15 -5.66 -14.10 4.44
N ASP A 16 -4.47 -14.47 3.97
CA ASP A 16 -3.43 -15.04 4.84
C ASP A 16 -3.02 -14.04 5.94
N PHE A 17 -3.21 -12.74 5.73
CA PHE A 17 -2.95 -11.71 6.75
C PHE A 17 -3.91 -11.77 7.94
N TYR A 18 -5.07 -12.42 7.84
CA TYR A 18 -5.93 -12.62 9.01
C TYR A 18 -5.23 -13.47 10.08
N ASP A 19 -4.38 -14.41 9.65
CA ASP A 19 -3.73 -15.39 10.51
C ASP A 19 -2.25 -15.07 10.78
N LYS A 20 -1.67 -14.08 10.07
CA LYS A 20 -0.31 -13.56 10.35
C LYS A 20 -0.32 -12.59 11.52
N GLU A 21 0.54 -12.85 12.51
CA GLU A 21 0.79 -11.93 13.62
C GLU A 21 2.05 -11.09 13.35
N GLY A 22 1.93 -9.77 13.52
CA GLY A 22 3.05 -8.83 13.45
C GLY A 22 3.73 -8.61 14.81
N PHE A 23 4.60 -7.61 14.86
CA PHE A 23 5.14 -7.13 16.15
C PHE A 23 4.02 -6.54 17.01
N ARG A 24 4.09 -6.77 18.32
CA ARG A 24 3.13 -6.27 19.31
C ARG A 24 3.89 -5.60 20.45
N ASP A 25 3.38 -4.45 20.87
CA ASP A 25 3.86 -3.67 22.01
C ASP A 25 2.69 -3.34 22.95
N GLU A 26 2.93 -2.44 23.90
CA GLU A 26 1.98 -2.02 24.93
C GLU A 26 0.81 -1.20 24.38
N GLU A 27 0.86 -0.75 23.12
CA GLU A 27 -0.24 -0.03 22.47
C GLU A 27 -1.39 -0.95 22.04
N PHE A 28 -1.18 -2.27 22.08
CA PHE A 28 -2.24 -3.24 21.80
C PHE A 28 -3.03 -3.59 23.06
N GLU A 29 -4.32 -3.30 23.04
CA GLU A 29 -5.23 -3.75 24.08
C GLU A 29 -5.24 -5.28 24.20
N LYS A 30 -5.51 -5.76 25.42
CA LYS A 30 -5.66 -7.19 25.68
C LYS A 30 -6.82 -7.75 24.85
N GLY A 31 -6.49 -8.70 23.96
CA GLY A 31 -7.46 -9.34 23.08
C GLY A 31 -7.56 -8.71 21.69
N ASP A 32 -6.97 -7.53 21.46
CA ASP A 32 -6.84 -6.98 20.11
C ASP A 32 -5.80 -7.79 19.32
N LYS A 33 -6.25 -8.45 18.25
CA LYS A 33 -5.40 -9.21 17.32
C LYS A 33 -4.67 -8.31 16.32
N GLY A 34 -5.01 -7.03 16.24
CA GLY A 34 -4.42 -6.06 15.34
C GLY A 34 -5.04 -6.03 13.94
N THR A 35 -4.60 -5.05 13.16
CA THR A 35 -5.04 -4.82 11.78
C THR A 35 -3.82 -4.67 10.89
N TRP A 36 -3.75 -5.46 9.81
CA TRP A 36 -2.76 -5.21 8.76
C TRP A 36 -3.26 -4.10 7.84
N ILE A 37 -2.41 -3.12 7.58
CA ILE A 37 -2.67 -2.08 6.57
C ILE A 37 -1.75 -2.37 5.39
N ILE A 38 -2.34 -2.72 4.25
CA ILE A 38 -1.60 -2.87 2.99
C ILE A 38 -1.93 -1.71 2.07
N HIS A 39 -0.91 -1.14 1.44
CA HIS A 39 -1.05 0.01 0.58
C HIS A 39 -0.07 -0.13 -0.60
N SER A 40 -0.57 0.00 -1.82
CA SER A 40 0.25 0.08 -3.03
C SER A 40 -0.26 1.25 -3.85
N LYS A 41 0.68 2.07 -4.32
CA LYS A 41 0.39 3.32 -5.02
C LYS A 41 1.43 3.54 -6.11
N MET A 42 0.96 3.85 -7.31
CA MET A 42 1.76 4.34 -8.41
C MET A 42 1.62 5.86 -8.49
N ILE A 43 2.73 6.57 -8.63
CA ILE A 43 2.78 8.01 -8.85
C ILE A 43 3.45 8.22 -10.19
N ILE A 44 2.78 8.94 -11.08
CA ILE A 44 3.30 9.33 -12.39
C ILE A 44 3.33 10.85 -12.42
N GLU A 45 4.53 11.38 -12.53
CA GLU A 45 4.79 12.80 -12.69
C GLU A 45 5.78 12.94 -13.85
N THR A 46 5.37 13.58 -14.94
CA THR A 46 6.25 13.86 -16.07
C THR A 46 6.48 15.35 -16.17
N ASN A 47 7.65 15.74 -16.67
CA ASN A 47 7.98 17.14 -16.89
C ASN A 47 6.89 17.77 -17.77
N ASN A 48 6.27 18.85 -17.29
CA ASN A 48 5.18 19.60 -17.94
C ASN A 48 3.80 18.92 -17.94
N SER A 49 3.54 17.93 -17.09
CA SER A 49 2.18 17.39 -16.88
C SER A 49 1.74 17.48 -15.42
N ASN A 50 0.44 17.39 -15.20
CA ASN A 50 -0.11 17.18 -13.85
C ASN A 50 0.44 15.86 -13.29
N MET A 51 0.69 15.81 -11.98
CA MET A 51 0.99 14.57 -11.28
C MET A 51 -0.33 13.81 -11.08
N GLU A 52 -0.34 12.54 -11.48
CA GLU A 52 -1.43 11.62 -11.19
C GLU A 52 -0.92 10.47 -10.33
N SER A 53 -1.75 10.03 -9.40
CA SER A 53 -1.45 8.82 -8.65
C SER A 53 -2.68 7.96 -8.43
N ARG A 54 -2.47 6.66 -8.55
CA ARG A 54 -3.50 5.64 -8.37
C ARG A 54 -3.00 4.59 -7.41
N GLY A 55 -3.84 4.18 -6.47
CA GLY A 55 -3.45 3.19 -5.48
C GLY A 55 -4.62 2.68 -4.67
N MET A 56 -4.38 1.63 -3.91
CA MET A 56 -5.39 1.05 -3.03
C MET A 56 -4.81 0.86 -1.64
N VAL A 57 -5.62 1.16 -0.62
CA VAL A 57 -5.36 0.82 0.77
C VAL A 57 -6.43 -0.15 1.25
N LEU A 58 -6.03 -1.23 1.94
CA LEU A 58 -6.92 -2.14 2.64
C LEU A 58 -6.53 -2.24 4.12
N TYR A 59 -7.55 -2.28 4.97
CA TYR A 59 -7.47 -2.52 6.41
C TYR A 59 -8.01 -3.93 6.66
N ILE A 60 -7.10 -4.86 6.93
CA ILE A 60 -7.35 -6.28 7.13
C ILE A 60 -7.45 -6.53 8.64
N ASN A 61 -8.67 -6.49 9.16
CA ASN A 61 -8.90 -6.57 10.59
C ASN A 61 -8.91 -8.04 11.05
N ARG A 62 -7.93 -8.45 11.86
CA ARG A 62 -7.79 -9.83 12.36
C ARG A 62 -8.86 -10.20 13.40
N ASN A 63 -9.46 -9.22 14.08
CA ASN A 63 -10.50 -9.43 15.08
C ASN A 63 -11.83 -9.82 14.42
N THR A 64 -12.24 -9.06 13.41
CA THR A 64 -13.52 -9.26 12.72
C THR A 64 -13.40 -10.20 11.52
N ARG A 65 -12.17 -10.51 11.07
CA ARG A 65 -11.88 -11.19 9.81
C ARG A 65 -12.59 -10.53 8.61
N THR A 66 -12.62 -9.19 8.61
CA THR A 66 -13.15 -8.40 7.52
C THR A 66 -12.10 -7.45 6.98
N THR A 67 -12.12 -7.26 5.66
CA THR A 67 -11.20 -6.36 4.96
C THR A 67 -11.97 -5.31 4.20
N LYS A 68 -11.69 -4.04 4.48
CA LYS A 68 -12.30 -2.88 3.82
C LYS A 68 -11.22 -1.86 3.46
N GLY A 69 -11.52 -1.00 2.51
CA GLY A 69 -10.59 0.06 2.15
C GLY A 69 -11.08 0.92 1.02
N ASN A 70 -10.15 1.57 0.34
CA ASN A 70 -10.47 2.46 -0.78
C ASN A 70 -9.42 2.31 -1.88
N PHE A 71 -9.89 2.29 -3.12
CA PHE A 71 -9.08 2.72 -4.25
C PHE A 71 -9.09 4.25 -4.31
N VAL A 72 -7.94 4.87 -4.56
CA VAL A 72 -7.75 6.31 -4.53
C VAL A 72 -7.08 6.75 -5.82
N VAL A 73 -7.75 7.65 -6.53
CA VAL A 73 -7.18 8.42 -7.64
C VAL A 73 -6.92 9.82 -7.12
N ARG A 74 -5.67 10.28 -7.20
CA ARG A 74 -5.29 11.64 -6.82
C ARG A 74 -4.63 12.33 -7.99
N GLU A 75 -5.12 13.52 -8.30
CA GLU A 75 -4.57 14.43 -9.29
C GLU A 75 -4.01 15.65 -8.56
N ILE A 76 -2.81 16.09 -8.95
CA ILE A 76 -2.23 17.36 -8.51
C ILE A 76 -1.95 18.20 -9.76
N THR A 77 -2.53 19.39 -9.80
CA THR A 77 -2.41 20.33 -10.91
C THR A 77 -1.79 21.64 -10.42
N GLU A 78 -1.09 22.36 -11.28
CA GLU A 78 -0.54 23.68 -10.98
C GLU A 78 -1.27 24.74 -11.83
N ASP A 79 -1.69 25.84 -11.21
CA ASP A 79 -2.30 26.95 -11.94
C ASP A 79 -1.26 27.92 -12.52
N SER A 80 -1.72 28.89 -13.32
CA SER A 80 -0.84 29.87 -13.99
C SER A 80 -0.09 30.81 -13.03
N LYS A 81 -0.43 30.80 -11.74
CA LYS A 81 0.25 31.56 -10.68
C LYS A 81 1.24 30.70 -9.89
N GLY A 82 1.36 29.42 -10.23
CA GLY A 82 2.24 28.46 -9.57
C GLY A 82 1.64 27.83 -8.30
N TYR A 83 0.34 27.95 -8.06
CA TYR A 83 -0.29 27.27 -6.93
C TYR A 83 -0.70 25.84 -7.29
N SER A 84 -0.32 24.90 -6.43
CA SER A 84 -0.73 23.50 -6.56
C SER A 84 -2.11 23.24 -5.97
N HIS A 85 -2.93 22.51 -6.71
CA HIS A 85 -4.26 22.06 -6.31
C HIS A 85 -4.30 20.55 -6.33
N SER A 86 -4.85 19.92 -5.28
CA SER A 86 -4.97 18.46 -5.22
C SER A 86 -6.42 18.01 -5.11
N LYS A 87 -6.79 16.99 -5.88
CA LYS A 87 -8.10 16.37 -5.81
C LYS A 87 -7.95 14.86 -5.62
N ASP A 88 -8.52 14.37 -4.52
CA ASP A 88 -8.59 12.94 -4.22
C ASP A 88 -10.01 12.44 -4.51
N THR A 89 -10.12 11.38 -5.32
CA THR A 89 -11.36 10.63 -5.53
C THR A 89 -11.21 9.24 -4.93
N LYS A 90 -12.13 8.87 -4.04
CA LYS A 90 -12.08 7.60 -3.29
C LYS A 90 -13.24 6.68 -3.71
N TYR A 91 -12.90 5.43 -4.00
CA TYR A 91 -13.86 4.38 -4.33
C TYR A 91 -13.79 3.31 -3.24
N PRO A 92 -14.83 3.18 -2.41
CA PRO A 92 -14.81 2.23 -1.30
C PRO A 92 -14.89 0.79 -1.83
N VAL A 93 -14.08 -0.07 -1.25
CA VAL A 93 -13.96 -1.48 -1.60
C VAL A 93 -13.99 -2.35 -0.36
N LYS A 94 -14.38 -3.61 -0.54
CA LYS A 94 -14.14 -4.70 0.41
C LYS A 94 -13.34 -5.80 -0.28
N MET A 95 -12.71 -6.67 0.51
CA MET A 95 -12.05 -7.87 0.00
C MET A 95 -12.70 -9.12 0.61
N GLU A 96 -13.08 -10.06 -0.25
CA GLU A 96 -13.64 -11.36 0.12
C GLU A 96 -13.09 -12.43 -0.83
N HIS A 97 -12.64 -13.56 -0.29
CA HIS A 97 -12.07 -14.67 -1.07
C HIS A 97 -10.93 -14.24 -2.00
N ASN A 98 -10.04 -13.36 -1.48
CA ASN A 98 -8.93 -12.75 -2.21
C ASN A 98 -9.33 -11.93 -3.45
N ARG A 99 -10.59 -11.48 -3.53
CA ARG A 99 -11.11 -10.63 -4.61
C ARG A 99 -11.52 -9.27 -4.07
N ILE A 100 -11.20 -8.23 -4.84
CA ILE A 100 -11.58 -6.86 -4.51
C ILE A 100 -12.96 -6.59 -5.11
N ILE A 101 -13.86 -6.04 -4.29
CA ILE A 101 -15.26 -5.79 -4.65
C ILE A 101 -15.58 -4.33 -4.33
N PRO A 102 -15.90 -3.49 -5.32
CA PRO A 102 -16.44 -2.16 -5.08
C PRO A 102 -17.73 -2.22 -4.26
N THR A 103 -17.85 -1.38 -3.21
CA THR A 103 -19.06 -1.35 -2.37
C THR A 103 -20.06 -0.29 -2.81
N LYS A 104 -19.73 0.49 -3.84
CA LYS A 104 -20.61 1.48 -4.47
C LYS A 104 -20.57 1.29 -5.99
N PRO A 105 -21.66 1.63 -6.72
CA PRO A 105 -21.66 1.58 -8.18
C PRO A 105 -20.57 2.47 -8.78
N ILE A 106 -19.92 1.97 -9.83
CA ILE A 106 -18.93 2.70 -10.63
C ILE A 106 -19.41 2.65 -12.08
N ALA A 107 -19.72 3.83 -12.64
CA ALA A 107 -20.28 3.95 -13.99
C ALA A 107 -19.25 3.68 -15.09
N ASP A 108 -17.98 4.00 -14.83
CA ASP A 108 -16.88 3.73 -15.76
C ASP A 108 -16.42 2.27 -15.64
N ASP A 109 -16.73 1.47 -16.67
CA ASP A 109 -16.35 0.06 -16.75
C ASP A 109 -14.83 -0.17 -16.72
N LYS A 110 -14.03 0.76 -17.26
CA LYS A 110 -12.57 0.64 -17.26
C LYS A 110 -12.03 0.82 -15.85
N LEU A 111 -12.51 1.82 -15.14
CA LEU A 111 -12.15 2.06 -13.74
C LEU A 111 -12.64 0.92 -12.83
N ARG A 112 -13.85 0.40 -13.05
CA ARG A 112 -14.36 -0.75 -12.28
C ARG A 112 -13.42 -1.95 -12.43
N LYS A 113 -13.04 -2.29 -13.67
CA LYS A 113 -12.09 -3.39 -13.94
C LYS A 113 -10.72 -3.14 -13.33
N GLU A 114 -10.20 -1.91 -13.42
CA GLU A 114 -8.93 -1.54 -12.78
C GLU A 114 -8.94 -1.82 -11.26
N ILE A 115 -10.06 -1.55 -10.59
CA ILE A 115 -10.23 -1.80 -9.16
C ILE A 115 -10.37 -3.30 -8.86
N GLU A 116 -11.19 -4.02 -9.64
CA GLU A 116 -11.44 -5.45 -9.45
C GLU A 116 -10.19 -6.30 -9.73
N ASP A 117 -9.40 -5.92 -10.73
CA ASP A 117 -8.18 -6.60 -11.16
C ASP A 117 -6.93 -6.14 -10.39
N PHE A 118 -7.07 -5.14 -9.50
CA PHE A 118 -5.95 -4.56 -8.76
C PHE A 118 -5.18 -5.64 -7.98
N LYS A 119 -3.85 -5.59 -8.05
CA LYS A 119 -2.95 -6.41 -7.23
C LYS A 119 -2.05 -5.52 -6.41
N PHE A 120 -2.00 -5.78 -5.11
CA PHE A 120 -1.02 -5.15 -4.24
C PHE A 120 0.37 -5.67 -4.59
N PHE A 121 1.39 -4.82 -4.47
CA PHE A 121 2.78 -5.21 -4.73
C PHE A 121 3.21 -6.39 -3.86
N VAL A 122 2.67 -6.51 -2.64
CA VAL A 122 2.91 -7.69 -1.77
C VAL A 122 2.43 -9.01 -2.35
N GLN A 123 1.49 -9.02 -3.30
CA GLN A 123 0.98 -10.26 -3.89
C GLN A 123 1.91 -10.86 -4.96
N TYR A 124 2.79 -10.05 -5.55
CA TYR A 124 3.60 -10.47 -6.69
C TYR A 124 5.06 -10.03 -6.64
N GLY A 125 5.42 -9.06 -5.79
CA GLY A 125 6.81 -8.71 -5.53
C GLY A 125 7.54 -9.89 -4.91
N ASP A 126 8.79 -10.07 -5.30
CA ASP A 126 9.66 -11.15 -4.85
C ASP A 126 11.08 -10.60 -4.74
N PHE A 127 11.71 -10.79 -3.58
CA PHE A 127 12.97 -10.17 -3.22
C PHE A 127 13.98 -11.22 -2.82
N LYS A 128 15.25 -10.97 -3.15
CA LYS A 128 16.38 -11.72 -2.59
C LYS A 128 16.61 -11.31 -1.13
N ASP A 129 17.50 -12.01 -0.44
CA ASP A 129 17.97 -11.50 0.85
C ASP A 129 18.60 -10.11 0.65
N ILE A 130 18.37 -9.16 1.57
CA ILE A 130 18.89 -7.80 1.41
C ILE A 130 20.42 -7.77 1.28
N ASN A 131 21.12 -8.75 1.86
CA ASN A 131 22.58 -8.84 1.78
C ASN A 131 23.09 -9.26 0.40
N ASP A 132 22.21 -9.77 -0.48
CA ASP A 132 22.54 -10.12 -1.86
C ASP A 132 22.58 -8.88 -2.79
N TYR A 133 22.03 -7.75 -2.34
CA TYR A 133 22.08 -6.49 -3.07
C TYR A 133 23.39 -5.76 -2.77
N LYS A 134 24.12 -5.40 -3.84
CA LYS A 134 25.43 -4.75 -3.74
C LYS A 134 25.30 -3.24 -3.65
N ASP A 135 26.33 -2.62 -3.07
CA ASP A 135 26.53 -1.17 -3.05
C ASP A 135 25.34 -0.38 -2.47
N GLY A 136 24.75 -0.91 -1.40
CA GLY A 136 23.66 -0.25 -0.67
C GLY A 136 24.13 1.00 0.08
N ASP A 137 23.44 2.11 -0.12
CA ASP A 137 23.61 3.34 0.65
C ASP A 137 22.71 3.28 1.91
N ILE A 138 23.34 3.17 3.07
CA ILE A 138 22.67 3.01 4.37
C ILE A 138 22.82 4.29 5.19
N SER A 139 21.69 4.84 5.65
CA SER A 139 21.67 6.04 6.49
C SER A 139 20.95 5.80 7.81
N TYR A 140 21.38 6.50 8.87
CA TYR A 140 20.77 6.45 10.20
C TYR A 140 20.79 7.82 10.88
N ASN A 141 19.64 8.27 11.36
CA ASN A 141 19.47 9.45 12.20
C ASN A 141 18.95 9.03 13.59
N PRO A 142 19.80 9.05 14.64
CA PRO A 142 19.43 8.60 15.98
C PRO A 142 18.50 9.57 16.72
N ASN A 143 18.38 10.84 16.31
CA ASN A 143 17.52 11.81 17.00
C ASN A 143 16.03 11.57 16.69
N VAL A 144 15.72 10.99 15.53
CA VAL A 144 14.37 10.60 15.07
C VAL A 144 14.20 9.07 15.05
N PRO A 145 15.14 8.34 15.63
CA PRO A 145 15.56 6.98 15.23
C PRO A 145 15.14 6.49 13.82
N SER A 146 15.37 7.28 12.77
CA SER A 146 15.04 6.88 11.39
C SER A 146 16.24 6.24 10.68
N TYR A 147 15.99 5.25 9.82
CA TYR A 147 17.01 4.56 9.03
C TYR A 147 16.50 4.25 7.62
N SER A 148 17.40 4.23 6.64
CA SER A 148 17.10 3.86 5.25
C SER A 148 18.20 2.98 4.65
N ALA A 149 17.84 2.20 3.63
CA ALA A 149 18.78 1.48 2.78
C ALA A 149 18.33 1.66 1.33
N LYS A 150 19.19 2.25 0.49
CA LYS A 150 18.92 2.55 -0.92
C LYS A 150 19.85 1.73 -1.80
N TYR A 151 19.28 1.07 -2.80
CA TYR A 151 20.01 0.24 -3.76
C TYR A 151 19.68 0.70 -5.18
N GLN A 152 20.67 0.66 -6.06
CA GLN A 152 20.43 0.71 -7.50
C GLN A 152 20.00 -0.69 -7.96
N LEU A 153 18.79 -0.79 -8.51
CA LEU A 153 18.25 -2.02 -9.08
C LEU A 153 18.65 -2.18 -10.55
#